data_AF-A0AAU0VXR2-F1
#
_entry.id   AF-A0AAU0VXR2-F1
#
_cell.length_a   1.000
_cell.length_b   1.000
_cell.length_c   1.000
_cell.angle_alpha   90.00
_cell.angle_beta   90.00
_cell.angle_gamma   90.00
#
_symmetry.space_group_name_H-M   'P 1'
#
loop_
_entity.id
_entity.type
_entity.pdbx_description
1 polymer ?
#
loop_
_entity_poly.entity_id
_entity_poly.type
_entity_poly.pdbx_seq_one_letter_code
_entity_poly.pdbx_strand_id
1 'polypeptide(L)'
;MFGRRGRRAEAARRQAEGAVIDDLRAAALRAIYLLEKPDGGRGEEDVNPHTRDVTAYSLASMLTFSRAREQDSTAHLVHMLFGGKPERIESRRRWVAWELDRCGYAEASRLLSDMTRQESLPYMQSGLPLAHTARPAGEDDLLHQNPR
;
A
#
# COMPACT_ATOMS: atom_id res chain seq x y z
N MET A 1 10.50 -15.21 -32.24
CA MET A 1 10.90 -15.73 -30.92
C MET A 1 10.59 -14.73 -29.78
N PHE A 2 9.42 -14.06 -29.79
CA PHE A 2 9.12 -12.92 -28.89
C PHE A 2 8.19 -13.25 -27.70
N GLY A 3 7.49 -14.38 -27.71
CA GLY A 3 6.48 -14.70 -26.68
C GLY A 3 7.02 -15.14 -25.31
N ARG A 4 8.31 -15.50 -25.19
CA ARG A 4 8.87 -16.05 -23.93
C ARG A 4 9.34 -14.95 -22.96
N ARG A 5 9.79 -13.80 -23.47
CA ARG A 5 10.19 -12.64 -22.65
C ARG A 5 8.97 -11.90 -22.08
N GLY A 6 7.92 -11.71 -22.88
CA GLY A 6 6.68 -11.06 -22.42
C GLY A 6 6.01 -11.82 -21.27
N ARG A 7 5.85 -13.14 -21.38
CA ARG A 7 5.26 -13.97 -20.32
C ARG A 7 6.04 -13.95 -19.01
N ARG A 8 7.36 -13.84 -19.06
CA ARG A 8 8.21 -13.78 -17.86
C ARG A 8 8.08 -12.44 -17.13
N ALA A 9 8.06 -11.34 -17.90
CA ALA A 9 7.84 -10.00 -17.35
C ALA A 9 6.45 -9.88 -16.70
N GLU A 10 5.41 -10.41 -17.35
CA GLU A 10 4.05 -10.42 -16.83
C GLU A 10 3.91 -11.28 -15.56
N ALA A 11 4.56 -12.44 -15.50
CA ALA A 11 4.59 -13.27 -14.30
C ALA A 11 5.32 -12.58 -13.13
N ALA A 12 6.45 -11.91 -13.40
CA ALA A 12 7.18 -11.15 -12.38
C ALA A 12 6.35 -9.97 -11.86
N ARG A 13 5.65 -9.25 -12.74
CA ARG A 13 4.71 -8.19 -12.36
C ARG A 13 3.62 -8.72 -11.42
N ARG A 14 2.96 -9.82 -11.80
CA ARG A 14 1.91 -10.45 -10.97
C ARG A 14 2.45 -10.94 -9.63
N GLN A 15 3.67 -11.45 -9.59
CA GLN A 15 4.30 -11.86 -8.34
C GLN A 15 4.55 -10.65 -7.42
N ALA A 16 5.05 -9.54 -7.96
CA ALA A 16 5.23 -8.30 -7.20
C ALA A 16 3.89 -7.73 -6.71
N GLU A 17 2.84 -7.74 -7.54
CA GLU A 17 1.49 -7.35 -7.15
C GLU A 17 0.93 -8.20 -6.01
N GLY A 18 1.11 -9.53 -6.09
CA GLY A 18 0.70 -10.44 -5.03
C GLY A 18 1.39 -10.13 -3.70
N ALA A 19 2.70 -9.88 -3.73
CA ALA A 19 3.48 -9.53 -2.53
C ALA A 19 2.98 -8.21 -1.89
N VAL A 20 2.84 -7.14 -2.68
CA VAL A 20 2.30 -5.84 -2.20
C VAL A 20 0.97 -6.02 -1.50
N ILE A 21 0.06 -6.78 -2.11
CA ILE A 21 -1.28 -6.96 -1.56
C ILE A 21 -1.26 -7.77 -0.26
N ASP A 22 -0.40 -8.78 -0.15
CA ASP A 22 -0.23 -9.53 1.09
C ASP A 22 0.32 -8.62 2.21
N ASP A 23 1.29 -7.76 1.89
CA ASP A 23 1.87 -6.81 2.85
C ASP A 23 0.82 -5.79 3.32
N LEU A 24 0.04 -5.22 2.39
CA LEU A 24 -1.05 -4.29 2.71
C LEU A 24 -2.16 -4.97 3.52
N ARG A 25 -2.50 -6.23 3.23
CA ARG A 25 -3.46 -7.01 4.01
C ARG A 25 -2.97 -7.24 5.44
N ALA A 26 -1.70 -7.61 5.60
CA ALA A 26 -1.10 -7.79 6.91
C ALA A 26 -1.09 -6.47 7.70
N ALA A 27 -0.76 -5.34 7.06
CA ALA A 27 -0.83 -4.02 7.66
C ALA A 27 -2.27 -3.63 8.06
N ALA A 28 -3.25 -3.91 7.21
CA ALA A 28 -4.65 -3.62 7.51
C ALA A 28 -5.16 -4.43 8.71
N LEU A 29 -4.77 -5.70 8.83
CA LEU A 29 -5.10 -6.52 10.00
C LEU A 29 -4.50 -5.96 11.29
N ARG A 30 -3.22 -5.55 11.25
CA ARG A 30 -2.58 -4.89 12.41
C ARG A 30 -3.33 -3.62 12.78
N ALA A 31 -3.62 -2.75 11.80
CA ALA A 31 -4.34 -1.51 12.02
C ALA A 31 -5.75 -1.73 12.62
N ILE A 32 -6.51 -2.71 12.12
CA ILE A 32 -7.83 -3.08 12.68
C ILE A 32 -7.70 -3.50 14.14
N TYR A 33 -6.77 -4.41 14.43
CA TYR A 33 -6.52 -4.88 15.79
C TYR A 33 -6.20 -3.72 16.75
N LEU A 34 -5.42 -2.74 16.29
CA LEU A 34 -5.08 -1.57 17.11
C LEU A 34 -6.28 -0.65 17.35
N LEU A 35 -7.14 -0.45 16.36
CA LEU A 35 -8.37 0.32 16.53
C LEU A 35 -9.34 -0.32 17.54
N GLU A 36 -9.25 -1.64 17.76
CA GLU A 36 -10.03 -2.36 18.75
C GLU A 36 -9.44 -2.31 20.17
N LYS A 37 -8.17 -1.90 20.34
CA LYS A 37 -7.56 -1.74 21.66
C LYS A 37 -8.15 -0.52 22.40
N PRO A 38 -8.27 -0.55 23.75
CA PRO A 38 -8.81 0.56 24.54
C PRO A 38 -8.13 1.91 24.28
N ASP A 39 -6.80 1.90 24.07
CA ASP A 39 -6.00 3.11 23.82
C ASP A 39 -5.68 3.32 22.33
N GLY A 40 -6.28 2.54 21.43
CA GLY A 40 -6.07 2.65 19.99
C GLY A 40 -4.60 2.43 19.57
N GLY A 41 -3.85 1.58 20.28
CA GLY A 41 -2.44 1.28 19.98
C GLY A 41 -1.46 2.42 20.26
N ARG A 42 -1.78 3.37 21.15
CA ARG A 42 -0.91 4.53 21.46
C ARG A 42 0.44 4.07 22.02
N GLY A 43 1.53 4.47 21.36
CA GLY A 43 2.91 4.18 21.79
C GLY A 43 3.56 2.98 21.10
N GLU A 44 2.91 2.36 20.11
CA GLU A 44 3.55 1.34 19.28
C GLU A 44 4.35 1.99 18.14
N GLU A 45 5.68 1.82 18.15
CA GLU A 45 6.64 2.57 17.31
C GLU A 45 6.68 2.16 15.82
N ASP A 46 5.93 1.14 15.39
CA ASP A 46 5.88 0.65 13.99
C ASP A 46 4.46 0.71 13.41
N VAL A 47 3.70 1.75 13.78
CA VAL A 47 2.30 1.92 13.35
C VAL A 47 2.16 3.09 12.41
N ASN A 48 1.41 2.87 11.33
CA ASN A 48 1.04 3.90 10.39
C ASN A 48 0.33 5.06 11.11
N PRO A 49 0.89 6.28 11.09
CA PRO A 49 0.34 7.42 11.82
C PRO A 49 -1.06 7.82 11.34
N HIS A 50 -1.44 7.40 10.12
CA HIS A 50 -2.76 7.67 9.52
C HIS A 50 -3.82 6.64 9.93
N THR A 51 -3.51 5.64 10.75
CA THR A 51 -4.46 4.59 11.15
C THR A 51 -5.72 5.15 11.80
N ARG A 52 -5.62 6.28 12.50
CA ARG A 52 -6.78 6.93 13.15
C ARG A 52 -7.66 7.71 12.17
N ASP A 53 -7.15 8.03 10.99
CA ASP A 53 -7.88 8.78 9.95
C ASP A 53 -8.70 7.85 9.04
N VAL A 54 -8.54 6.53 9.19
CA VAL A 54 -9.24 5.50 8.42
C VAL A 54 -10.13 4.66 9.33
N THR A 55 -11.26 4.21 8.77
CA THR A 55 -12.19 3.35 9.52
C THR A 55 -11.78 1.89 9.43
N ALA A 56 -12.08 1.11 10.48
CA ALA A 56 -11.93 -0.36 10.44
C ALA A 56 -12.64 -0.98 9.23
N TYR A 57 -13.80 -0.45 8.82
CA TYR A 57 -14.48 -0.86 7.59
C TYR A 57 -13.64 -0.62 6.31
N SER A 58 -12.97 0.53 6.21
CA SER A 58 -12.10 0.83 5.06
C SER A 58 -10.88 -0.09 5.06
N LEU A 59 -10.29 -0.37 6.22
CA LEU A 59 -9.20 -1.33 6.34
C LEU A 59 -9.65 -2.77 6.02
N ALA A 60 -10.84 -3.17 6.48
CA ALA A 60 -11.40 -4.49 6.19
C ALA A 60 -11.65 -4.71 4.70
N SER A 61 -11.96 -3.65 3.94
CA SER A 61 -12.03 -3.75 2.48
C SER A 61 -10.68 -4.09 1.83
N MET A 62 -9.54 -3.88 2.52
CA MET A 62 -8.24 -4.36 2.03
C MET A 62 -8.12 -5.89 2.08
N LEU A 63 -8.94 -6.55 2.88
CA LEU A 63 -8.89 -8.01 3.04
C LEU A 63 -9.60 -8.76 1.91
N THR A 64 -10.41 -8.05 1.12
CA THR A 64 -11.15 -8.62 -0.01
C THR A 64 -10.31 -8.70 -1.28
N PHE A 65 -9.14 -8.05 -1.35
CA PHE A 65 -8.24 -8.17 -2.49
C PHE A 65 -7.72 -9.61 -2.56
N SER A 66 -8.13 -10.33 -3.61
CA SER A 66 -7.74 -11.72 -3.82
C SER A 66 -6.42 -11.82 -4.59
N ARG A 67 -5.63 -12.86 -4.30
CA ARG A 67 -4.46 -13.25 -5.12
C ARG A 67 -4.86 -13.91 -6.45
N ALA A 68 -6.17 -14.08 -6.71
CA ALA A 68 -6.65 -14.93 -7.78
C ALA A 68 -6.48 -14.26 -9.15
N ARG A 69 -6.21 -15.11 -10.15
CA ARG A 69 -5.70 -14.79 -11.51
C ARG A 69 -6.47 -13.76 -12.35
N GLU A 70 -7.64 -13.29 -11.92
CA GLU A 70 -8.59 -12.60 -12.78
C GLU A 70 -8.58 -11.07 -12.66
N GLN A 71 -7.93 -10.48 -11.65
CA GLN A 71 -7.94 -9.02 -11.46
C GLN A 71 -6.55 -8.48 -11.10
N ASP A 72 -6.07 -7.50 -11.88
CA ASP A 72 -4.85 -6.74 -11.58
C ASP A 72 -5.04 -6.07 -10.20
N SER A 73 -4.35 -6.61 -9.19
CA SER A 73 -4.75 -6.40 -7.80
C SER A 73 -4.46 -4.98 -7.31
N THR A 74 -3.44 -4.33 -7.87
CA THR A 74 -3.14 -2.92 -7.62
C THR A 74 -4.02 -1.97 -8.44
N ALA A 75 -4.54 -2.40 -9.59
CA ALA A 75 -5.52 -1.62 -10.35
C ALA A 75 -6.84 -1.52 -9.57
N HIS A 76 -7.27 -2.64 -8.99
CA HIS A 76 -8.42 -2.67 -8.08
C HIS A 76 -8.18 -1.81 -6.83
N LEU A 77 -6.96 -1.81 -6.28
CA LEU A 77 -6.57 -0.96 -5.14
C LEU A 77 -6.75 0.53 -5.49
N VAL A 78 -6.20 0.99 -6.61
CA VAL A 78 -6.36 2.37 -7.07
C VAL A 78 -7.84 2.71 -7.27
N HIS A 79 -8.60 1.82 -7.89
CA HIS A 79 -10.04 2.02 -8.06
C HIS A 79 -10.77 2.19 -6.73
N MET A 80 -10.41 1.44 -5.69
CA MET A 80 -11.02 1.52 -4.37
C MET A 80 -10.60 2.78 -3.60
N LEU A 81 -9.34 3.23 -3.77
CA LEU A 81 -8.82 4.44 -3.12
C LEU A 81 -9.49 5.71 -3.63
N PHE A 82 -9.63 5.83 -4.94
CA PHE A 82 -10.21 7.01 -5.60
C PHE A 82 -11.70 6.86 -5.93
N GLY A 83 -12.25 5.68 -5.66
CA GLY A 83 -13.68 5.38 -5.78
C GLY A 83 -14.47 5.82 -4.55
N GLY A 84 -15.74 6.16 -4.77
CA GLY A 84 -16.66 6.54 -3.69
C GLY A 84 -16.62 8.03 -3.33
N LYS A 85 -16.84 8.33 -2.04
CA LYS A 85 -17.06 9.71 -1.58
C LYS A 85 -15.73 10.46 -1.41
N PRO A 86 -15.60 11.71 -1.92
CA PRO A 86 -14.35 12.48 -1.90
C PRO A 86 -13.69 12.60 -0.53
N GLU A 87 -14.49 12.76 0.54
CA GLU A 87 -14.01 12.95 1.91
C GLU A 87 -13.24 11.74 2.48
N ARG A 88 -13.34 10.56 1.84
CA ARG A 88 -12.62 9.35 2.28
C ARG A 88 -11.36 9.06 1.48
N ILE A 89 -11.16 9.75 0.35
CA ILE A 89 -10.06 9.45 -0.57
C ILE A 89 -8.73 9.76 0.12
N GLU A 90 -8.60 10.94 0.71
CA GLU A 90 -7.33 11.42 1.24
C GLU A 90 -6.78 10.55 2.37
N SER A 91 -7.60 10.17 3.34
CA SER A 91 -7.12 9.38 4.47
C SER A 91 -6.69 7.98 4.05
N ARG A 92 -7.44 7.32 3.16
CA ARG A 92 -7.08 6.01 2.61
C ARG A 92 -5.81 6.06 1.79
N ARG A 93 -5.68 7.11 0.97
CA ARG A 93 -4.52 7.34 0.10
C ARG A 93 -3.25 7.53 0.91
N ARG A 94 -3.27 8.39 1.93
CA ARG A 94 -2.14 8.58 2.86
C ARG A 94 -1.77 7.30 3.60
N TRP A 95 -2.79 6.58 4.09
CA TRP A 95 -2.56 5.31 4.78
C TRP A 95 -1.86 4.29 3.88
N VAL A 96 -2.38 4.06 2.66
CA VAL A 96 -1.78 3.10 1.72
C VAL A 96 -0.40 3.56 1.24
N ALA A 97 -0.23 4.85 0.93
CA ALA A 97 1.07 5.37 0.50
C ALA A 97 2.15 5.16 1.57
N TRP A 98 1.82 5.38 2.85
CA TRP A 98 2.75 5.12 3.95
C TRP A 98 3.14 3.65 4.05
N GLU A 99 2.18 2.72 3.95
CA GLU A 99 2.50 1.28 3.99
C GLU A 99 3.32 0.84 2.77
N LEU A 100 3.04 1.39 1.59
CA LEU A 100 3.84 1.13 0.39
C LEU A 100 5.29 1.55 0.60
N ASP A 101 5.54 2.74 1.17
CA ASP A 101 6.90 3.20 1.47
C ASP A 101 7.60 2.29 2.48
N ARG A 102 6.89 1.94 3.58
CA ARG A 102 7.40 1.04 4.62
C ARG A 102 7.78 -0.34 4.06
N CYS A 103 7.01 -0.84 3.10
CA CYS A 103 7.27 -2.12 2.44
C CYS A 103 8.26 -2.02 1.27
N GLY A 104 8.95 -0.89 1.09
CA GLY A 104 9.99 -0.72 0.07
C GLY A 104 9.47 -0.41 -1.34
N TYR A 105 8.22 0.02 -1.48
CA TYR A 105 7.60 0.43 -2.75
C TYR A 105 7.56 1.97 -2.86
N ALA A 106 8.72 2.63 -2.71
CA ALA A 106 8.84 4.09 -2.63
C ALA A 106 8.27 4.82 -3.87
N GLU A 107 8.47 4.28 -5.08
CA GLU A 107 7.93 4.87 -6.31
C GLU A 107 6.40 4.84 -6.34
N ALA A 108 5.81 3.69 -5.96
CA ALA A 108 4.36 3.54 -5.87
C ALA A 108 3.77 4.45 -4.78
N SER A 109 4.48 4.58 -3.65
CA SER A 109 4.10 5.48 -2.55
C SER A 109 4.09 6.94 -2.99
N ARG A 110 5.18 7.42 -3.62
CA ARG A 110 5.28 8.81 -4.11
C ARG A 110 4.21 9.10 -5.14
N LEU A 111 4.07 8.23 -6.13
CA LEU A 111 3.03 8.36 -7.14
C LEU A 111 1.65 8.46 -6.49
N LEU A 112 1.32 7.56 -5.55
CA LEU A 112 0.03 7.59 -4.86
C LEU A 112 -0.16 8.85 -3.98
N SER A 113 0.93 9.38 -3.41
CA SER A 113 0.97 10.59 -2.56
C SER A 113 0.79 11.90 -3.33
N ASP A 114 1.05 11.92 -4.63
CA ASP A 114 0.87 13.11 -5.46
C ASP A 114 -0.37 13.01 -6.36
N MET A 115 -0.86 11.79 -6.60
CA MET A 115 -1.93 11.51 -7.55
C MET A 115 -3.28 12.11 -7.14
N THR A 116 -3.86 12.88 -8.05
CA THR A 116 -5.23 13.34 -8.01
C THR A 116 -6.21 12.28 -8.54
N ARG A 117 -7.51 12.50 -8.31
CA ARG A 117 -8.55 11.61 -8.83
C ARG A 117 -8.51 11.48 -10.35
N GLN A 118 -8.25 12.56 -11.09
CA GLN A 118 -8.20 12.51 -12.55
C GLN A 118 -6.99 11.72 -13.05
N GLU A 119 -5.85 11.88 -12.38
CA GLU A 119 -4.61 11.17 -12.71
C GLU A 119 -4.66 9.68 -12.37
N SER A 120 -5.58 9.27 -11.48
CA SER A 120 -5.75 7.85 -11.11
C SER A 120 -6.35 6.97 -12.20
N LEU A 121 -7.06 7.56 -13.19
CA LEU A 121 -7.84 6.81 -14.19
C LEU A 121 -7.03 5.78 -14.99
N PRO A 122 -5.82 6.06 -15.50
CA PRO A 122 -5.02 5.06 -16.20
C PRO A 122 -4.61 3.90 -15.28
N TYR A 123 -4.28 4.21 -14.02
CA TYR A 123 -3.83 3.22 -13.03
C TYR A 123 -4.95 2.33 -12.50
N MET A 124 -6.22 2.74 -12.61
CA MET A 124 -7.37 1.87 -12.38
C MET A 124 -7.46 0.71 -13.39
N GLN A 125 -6.77 0.81 -14.52
CA GLN A 125 -6.73 -0.23 -15.55
C GLN A 125 -5.40 -0.97 -15.55
N SER A 126 -4.27 -0.26 -15.38
CA SER A 126 -2.93 -0.85 -15.51
C SER A 126 -2.25 -1.22 -14.19
N GLY A 127 -2.78 -0.76 -13.05
CA GLY A 127 -2.18 -0.92 -11.73
C GLY A 127 -1.01 0.05 -11.49
N LEU A 128 -0.55 0.09 -10.23
CA LEU A 128 0.60 0.91 -9.83
C LEU A 128 1.91 0.31 -10.37
N PRO A 129 2.90 1.14 -10.73
CA PRO A 129 4.25 0.67 -11.02
C PRO A 129 4.88 0.11 -9.75
N LEU A 130 5.21 -1.18 -9.75
CA LEU A 130 5.80 -1.85 -8.60
C LEU A 130 7.28 -2.12 -8.84
N ALA A 131 8.11 -1.19 -8.40
CA ALA A 131 9.55 -1.39 -8.24
C ALA A 131 9.83 -1.50 -6.73
N HIS A 132 10.20 -2.70 -6.27
CA HIS A 132 10.60 -2.89 -4.88
C HIS A 132 12.05 -2.46 -4.73
N THR A 133 12.28 -1.32 -4.08
CA THR A 133 13.59 -0.91 -3.61
C THR A 133 13.81 -1.55 -2.24
N ALA A 134 14.76 -2.48 -2.13
CA ALA A 134 15.18 -2.93 -0.80
C ALA A 134 15.69 -1.69 -0.05
N ARG A 135 14.95 -1.26 0.98
CA ARG A 135 15.41 -0.18 1.85
C ARG A 135 16.77 -0.62 2.42
N PRO A 136 17.85 0.15 2.24
CA PRO A 136 19.14 -0.22 2.82
C PRO A 136 18.95 -0.36 4.33
N ALA A 137 19.40 -1.49 4.89
CA ALA A 137 19.14 -1.92 6.27
C ALA A 137 19.81 -1.07 7.36
N GLY A 138 20.01 0.24 7.14
CA GLY A 138 20.84 1.09 8.01
C GLY A 138 20.38 2.54 8.19
N GLU A 139 19.20 2.94 7.70
CA GLU A 139 18.71 4.31 7.93
C GLU A 139 17.96 4.48 9.27
N ASP A 140 17.45 3.41 9.86
CA ASP A 140 16.83 3.49 11.20
C ASP A 140 17.88 3.66 12.32
N ASP A 141 19.14 3.28 12.08
CA ASP A 141 20.23 3.34 13.06
C ASP A 141 20.89 4.73 13.17
N LEU A 142 20.63 5.61 12.20
CA LEU A 142 21.26 6.95 12.14
C LEU A 142 20.43 8.04 12.83
N LEU A 143 19.15 7.79 13.12
CA LEU A 143 18.31 8.73 13.87
C LEU A 143 18.43 8.57 15.39
N HIS A 144 19.11 7.52 15.88
CA HIS A 144 19.35 7.27 17.30
C HIS A 144 20.71 7.73 17.82
N GLN A 145 21.55 8.37 16.99
CA GLN A 145 22.81 8.96 17.44
C GLN A 145 22.66 10.47 17.65
N ASN A 146 21.94 10.88 18.70
CA ASN A 146 22.21 12.17 19.34
C ASN A 146 23.24 11.95 20.47
N PRO A 147 24.39 12.65 20.45
CA PRO A 147 25.37 12.57 21.50
C PRO A 147 24.89 13.26 22.78
N ARG A 148 25.46 12.78 23.88
CA ARG A 148 25.23 13.11 25.30
C ARG A 148 24.97 14.58 25.64
#